data_AF-A0A429XEN8-F1
#
_entry.id   AF-A0A429XEN8-F1
#
_cell.length_a   1.000
_cell.length_b   1.000
_cell.length_c   1.000
_cell.angle_alpha   90.00
_cell.angle_beta   90.00
_cell.angle_gamma   90.00
#
_symmetry.space_group_name_H-M   'P 1'
#
loop_
_entity.id
_entity.type
_entity.pdbx_description
1 polymer ?
#
loop_
_entity_poly.entity_id
_entity_poly.type
_entity_poly.pdbx_seq_one_letter_code
_entity_poly.pdbx_strand_id
1 'polypeptide(L)'
;MLNNFLEFSFSNKDLNNQLTSLLKNQALSIEEKTTIEELRYISHKTTGIKDFKKIKEKFESGIDKIQKNESIPYENQITVREYGILSDFVKVKNKLKKYSDFNCVKELYEQIVEVEKMLDLFENIFLDEQKYKNGDIVMYDIKLENQFKNIKEFTKEQKGIWYFLGSKYAHAAQINISNGQAPKLSHVYGQYESDIIKFQQAMFSDVYRFDASKLLTKEGIEKAKEAFGENWEEEVNKIYQKSQQEVYETGLNSGFNNLENSSQKRLQSGKANLPFYGHKTKEEQDFKELSEKFYQRDGAEVDDNIMICSEFVTRSTISSLVKSNEELSKELGIDNALQIPFSKYEDLNKVHTQRLIDILMEKECITQVRKPKIEIMLFKEPEKAHYKTIMNMTKIVEDQLRVFEDSVIDNQLPGQKHEKFLSTFASTVRDSGVKGAISDVVKHDKVHEIIKEHDDTIKRDDSFVQKSQQSRNNIPHGRV
;
A
#
# COMPACT_ATOMS: atom_id res chain seq x y z
N MET A 1 -13.45 -19.58 40.55
CA MET A 1 -14.25 -18.40 40.13
C MET A 1 -13.40 -17.43 39.31
N LEU A 2 -12.29 -16.91 39.83
CA LEU A 2 -11.43 -15.94 39.11
C LEU A 2 -10.81 -16.49 37.83
N ASN A 3 -10.34 -17.75 37.82
CA ASN A 3 -9.84 -18.42 36.60
C ASN A 3 -10.88 -18.41 35.45
N ASN A 4 -12.12 -18.79 35.76
CA ASN A 4 -13.22 -18.81 34.78
C ASN A 4 -13.60 -17.41 34.33
N PHE A 5 -13.50 -16.40 35.21
CA PHE A 5 -13.73 -15.00 34.84
C PHE A 5 -12.66 -14.48 33.88
N LEU A 6 -11.39 -14.77 34.14
CA LEU A 6 -10.28 -14.38 33.27
C LEU A 6 -10.39 -15.06 31.91
N GLU A 7 -10.70 -16.36 31.88
CA GLU A 7 -10.97 -17.09 30.63
C GLU A 7 -12.18 -16.51 29.88
N PHE A 8 -13.28 -16.22 30.58
CA PHE A 8 -14.45 -15.56 30.01
C PHE A 8 -14.15 -14.15 29.50
N SER A 9 -13.14 -13.48 30.04
CA SER A 9 -12.80 -12.11 29.65
C SER A 9 -12.14 -12.02 28.29
N PHE A 10 -11.48 -13.09 27.84
CA PHE A 10 -10.81 -13.14 26.55
C PHE A 10 -11.80 -13.05 25.40
N SER A 11 -11.53 -12.18 24.42
CA SER A 11 -12.37 -11.98 23.24
C SER A 11 -13.85 -11.63 23.53
N ASN A 12 -14.18 -11.13 24.72
CA ASN A 12 -15.57 -10.94 25.14
C ASN A 12 -16.05 -9.50 24.94
N LYS A 13 -16.74 -9.27 23.81
CA LYS A 13 -17.28 -7.95 23.45
C LYS A 13 -18.31 -7.45 24.47
N ASP A 14 -19.16 -8.33 25.00
CA ASP A 14 -20.21 -7.95 25.94
C ASP A 14 -19.60 -7.52 27.28
N LEU A 15 -18.60 -8.26 27.76
CA LEU A 15 -17.82 -7.83 28.92
C LEU A 15 -17.15 -6.48 28.67
N ASN A 16 -16.55 -6.25 27.50
CA ASN A 16 -15.92 -4.95 27.19
C ASN A 16 -16.94 -3.79 27.23
N ASN A 17 -18.16 -4.00 26.73
CA ASN A 17 -19.24 -3.03 26.80
C ASN A 17 -19.70 -2.76 28.25
N GLN A 18 -19.80 -3.82 29.07
CA GLN A 18 -20.12 -3.71 30.49
C GLN A 18 -19.04 -2.93 31.24
N LEU A 19 -17.76 -3.29 31.06
CA LEU A 19 -16.61 -2.60 31.65
C LEU A 19 -16.55 -1.13 31.22
N THR A 20 -16.88 -0.81 29.96
CA THR A 20 -16.97 0.57 29.46
C THR A 20 -18.06 1.36 30.20
N SER A 21 -19.19 0.71 30.49
CA SER A 21 -20.29 1.34 31.22
C SER A 21 -19.91 1.58 32.68
N LEU A 22 -19.18 0.65 33.30
CA LEU A 22 -18.67 0.79 34.67
C LEU A 22 -17.69 1.97 34.80
N LEU A 23 -16.79 2.19 33.83
CA LEU A 23 -15.86 3.33 33.86
C LEU A 23 -16.53 4.70 33.87
N LYS A 24 -17.79 4.80 33.43
CA LYS A 24 -18.56 6.04 33.50
C LYS A 24 -19.08 6.34 34.91
N ASN A 25 -19.02 5.37 35.83
CA ASN A 25 -19.42 5.55 37.22
C ASN A 25 -18.35 6.33 37.99
N GLN A 26 -18.74 7.49 38.54
CA GLN A 26 -17.84 8.35 39.31
C GLN A 26 -17.41 7.75 40.66
N ALA A 27 -18.12 6.73 41.18
CA ALA A 27 -17.87 6.12 42.48
C ALA A 27 -16.67 5.15 42.52
N LEU A 28 -16.05 4.82 41.38
CA LEU A 28 -14.91 3.92 41.33
C LEU A 28 -13.63 4.62 41.81
N SER A 29 -12.87 3.92 42.65
CA SER A 29 -11.50 4.28 43.01
C SER A 29 -10.57 4.26 41.79
N ILE A 30 -9.41 4.92 41.91
CA ILE A 30 -8.38 4.96 40.85
C ILE A 30 -7.88 3.55 40.51
N GLU A 31 -7.72 2.70 41.51
CA GLU A 31 -7.25 1.31 41.35
C GLU A 31 -8.29 0.46 40.60
N GLU A 32 -9.58 0.60 40.93
CA GLU A 32 -10.65 -0.08 40.21
C GLU A 32 -10.72 0.37 38.75
N LYS A 33 -10.62 1.68 38.49
CA LYS A 33 -10.59 2.22 37.12
C LYS A 33 -9.43 1.63 36.32
N THR A 34 -8.23 1.64 36.91
CA THR A 34 -7.02 1.06 36.30
C THR A 34 -7.24 -0.42 35.97
N THR A 35 -7.76 -1.20 36.92
CA THR A 35 -8.04 -2.64 36.72
C THR A 35 -9.05 -2.87 35.61
N ILE A 36 -10.13 -2.09 35.57
CA ILE A 36 -11.16 -2.19 34.53
C ILE A 36 -10.56 -1.85 33.15
N GLU A 37 -9.74 -0.82 33.04
CA GLU A 37 -9.04 -0.48 31.80
C GLU A 37 -8.09 -1.59 31.34
N GLU A 38 -7.36 -2.22 32.27
CA GLU A 38 -6.51 -3.36 31.96
C GLU A 38 -7.30 -4.56 31.43
N LEU A 39 -8.42 -4.91 32.08
CA LEU A 39 -9.29 -6.01 31.63
C LEU A 39 -9.92 -5.71 30.26
N ARG A 40 -10.35 -4.46 30.01
CA ARG A 40 -10.84 -4.03 28.69
C ARG A 40 -9.77 -4.19 27.62
N TYR A 41 -8.55 -3.78 27.93
CA TYR A 41 -7.42 -3.86 27.02
C TYR A 41 -7.10 -5.32 26.69
N ILE A 42 -7.00 -6.20 27.70
CA ILE A 42 -6.80 -7.65 27.53
C ILE A 42 -7.90 -8.24 26.67
N SER A 43 -9.17 -7.95 26.98
CA SER A 43 -10.33 -8.49 26.26
C SER A 43 -10.33 -8.09 24.78
N HIS A 44 -10.01 -6.82 24.49
CA HIS A 44 -9.95 -6.31 23.11
C HIS A 44 -8.81 -6.93 22.29
N LYS A 45 -7.62 -7.04 22.88
CA LYS A 45 -6.42 -7.54 22.20
C LYS A 45 -6.40 -9.05 22.03
N THR A 46 -7.18 -9.78 22.82
CA THR A 46 -7.33 -11.24 22.73
C THR A 46 -8.48 -11.70 21.84
N THR A 47 -9.05 -10.82 21.00
CA THR A 47 -10.18 -11.16 20.10
C THR A 47 -9.89 -12.28 19.09
N GLY A 48 -8.61 -12.59 18.84
CA GLY A 48 -8.16 -13.69 17.99
C GLY A 48 -7.84 -15.00 18.72
N ILE A 49 -8.20 -15.15 20.01
CA ILE A 49 -7.75 -16.29 20.84
C ILE A 49 -8.10 -17.67 20.27
N LYS A 50 -9.24 -17.79 19.58
CA LYS A 50 -9.68 -19.06 18.96
C LYS A 50 -8.73 -19.55 17.87
N ASP A 51 -8.09 -18.62 17.16
CA ASP A 51 -7.18 -18.91 16.06
C ASP A 51 -5.71 -18.85 16.49
N PHE A 52 -5.42 -18.31 17.69
CA PHE A 52 -4.05 -17.99 18.14
C PHE A 52 -3.10 -19.19 18.06
N LYS A 53 -3.48 -20.35 18.62
CA LYS A 53 -2.63 -21.56 18.59
C LYS A 53 -2.29 -21.99 17.16
N LYS A 54 -3.29 -22.07 16.28
CA LYS A 54 -3.12 -22.43 14.87
C LYS A 54 -2.24 -21.42 14.13
N ILE A 55 -2.42 -20.12 14.40
CA ILE A 55 -1.62 -19.06 13.80
C ILE A 55 -0.17 -19.15 14.28
N LYS A 56 0.06 -19.38 15.58
CA LYS A 56 1.40 -19.59 16.15
C LYS A 56 2.11 -20.76 15.48
N GLU A 57 1.50 -21.93 15.43
CA GLU A 57 2.10 -23.13 14.82
C GLU A 57 2.47 -22.89 13.34
N LYS A 58 1.59 -22.19 12.61
CA LYS A 58 1.84 -21.81 11.22
C LYS A 58 3.01 -20.81 11.09
N PHE A 59 3.08 -19.83 12.00
CA PHE A 59 4.15 -18.84 12.04
C PHE A 59 5.50 -19.46 12.37
N GLU A 60 5.54 -20.33 13.38
CA GLU A 60 6.70 -21.10 13.82
C GLU A 60 7.24 -22.00 12.69
N SER A 61 6.36 -22.76 12.02
CA SER A 61 6.75 -23.54 10.84
C SER A 61 7.29 -22.67 9.70
N GLY A 62 6.78 -21.45 9.54
CA GLY A 62 7.29 -20.49 8.57
C GLY A 62 8.72 -20.05 8.87
N ILE A 63 9.02 -19.77 10.14
CA ILE A 63 10.36 -19.38 10.61
C ILE A 63 11.37 -20.48 10.34
N ASP A 64 11.05 -21.71 10.73
CA ASP A 64 11.94 -22.86 10.53
C ASP A 64 12.35 -23.01 9.06
N LYS A 65 11.39 -22.80 8.15
CA LYS A 65 11.64 -22.87 6.70
C LYS A 65 12.50 -21.71 6.22
N ILE A 66 12.23 -20.49 6.69
CA ILE A 66 13.04 -19.31 6.34
C ILE A 66 14.50 -19.51 6.77
N GLN A 67 14.73 -19.97 8.01
CA GLN A 67 16.08 -20.21 8.54
C GLN A 67 16.84 -21.28 7.75
N LYS A 68 16.13 -22.28 7.20
CA LYS A 68 16.68 -23.31 6.32
C LYS A 68 16.75 -22.89 4.85
N ASN A 69 16.35 -21.67 4.51
CA ASN A 69 16.22 -21.17 3.15
C ASN A 69 15.28 -22.03 2.26
N GLU A 70 14.25 -22.61 2.86
CA GLU A 70 13.23 -23.44 2.20
C GLU A 70 12.01 -22.58 1.79
N SER A 71 11.34 -22.99 0.71
CA SER A 71 10.10 -22.34 0.28
C SER A 71 8.94 -22.64 1.23
N ILE A 72 8.14 -21.63 1.58
CA ILE A 72 6.90 -21.80 2.32
C ILE A 72 5.74 -21.98 1.31
N PRO A 73 5.02 -23.12 1.34
CA PRO A 73 3.82 -23.28 0.51
C PRO A 73 2.80 -22.18 0.79
N TYR A 74 2.11 -21.70 -0.25
CA TYR A 74 1.18 -20.56 -0.14
C TYR A 74 0.18 -20.74 1.00
N GLU A 75 -0.43 -21.91 1.15
CA GLU A 75 -1.39 -22.24 2.20
C GLU A 75 -0.84 -22.04 3.62
N ASN A 76 0.47 -22.25 3.79
CA ASN A 76 1.20 -22.15 5.05
C ASN A 76 1.78 -20.75 5.30
N GLN A 77 1.78 -19.86 4.31
CA GLN A 77 2.12 -18.44 4.52
C GLN A 77 1.07 -17.74 5.38
N ILE A 78 1.51 -16.86 6.27
CA ILE A 78 0.61 -16.09 7.13
C ILE A 78 -0.02 -14.91 6.37
N THR A 79 -1.18 -14.49 6.81
CA THR A 79 -1.82 -13.26 6.33
C THR A 79 -1.44 -12.08 7.22
N VAL A 80 -1.60 -10.87 6.70
CA VAL A 80 -1.43 -9.61 7.45
C VAL A 80 -2.28 -9.58 8.73
N ARG A 81 -3.51 -10.11 8.66
CA ARG A 81 -4.41 -10.24 9.80
C ARG A 81 -3.92 -11.24 10.85
N GLU A 82 -3.42 -12.39 10.41
CA GLU A 82 -2.86 -13.40 11.32
C GLU A 82 -1.64 -12.84 12.08
N TYR A 83 -0.75 -12.10 11.40
CA TYR A 83 0.35 -11.38 12.04
C TYR A 83 -0.14 -10.32 13.03
N GLY A 84 -1.19 -9.59 12.67
CA GLY A 84 -1.84 -8.61 13.55
C GLY A 84 -2.37 -9.22 14.85
N ILE A 85 -2.95 -10.42 14.78
CA ILE A 85 -3.37 -11.18 15.97
C ILE A 85 -2.15 -11.48 16.84
N LEU A 86 -1.07 -12.04 16.29
CA LEU A 86 0.15 -12.32 17.07
C LEU A 86 0.71 -11.06 17.76
N SER A 87 0.81 -9.94 17.03
CA SER A 87 1.26 -8.64 17.57
C SER A 87 0.37 -8.14 18.72
N ASP A 88 -0.96 -8.26 18.59
CA ASP A 88 -1.88 -7.82 19.64
C ASP A 88 -1.78 -8.68 20.92
N PHE A 89 -1.49 -9.98 20.78
CA PHE A 89 -1.21 -10.86 21.90
C PHE A 89 0.08 -10.47 22.64
N VAL A 90 1.15 -10.09 21.93
CA VAL A 90 2.39 -9.60 22.56
C VAL A 90 2.16 -8.32 23.36
N LYS A 91 1.30 -7.41 22.89
CA LYS A 91 1.00 -6.17 23.61
C LYS A 91 0.34 -6.38 24.98
N VAL A 92 -0.36 -7.50 25.20
CA VAL A 92 -0.98 -7.82 26.51
C VAL A 92 -0.07 -8.61 27.44
N LYS A 93 1.09 -9.08 26.98
CA LYS A 93 2.03 -9.92 27.74
C LYS A 93 2.27 -9.44 29.16
N ASN A 94 2.66 -8.17 29.33
CA ASN A 94 2.99 -7.60 30.64
C ASN A 94 1.78 -7.51 31.57
N LYS A 95 0.57 -7.33 31.03
CA LYS A 95 -0.67 -7.32 31.81
C LYS A 95 -1.06 -8.73 32.23
N LEU A 96 -0.93 -9.72 31.33
CA LEU A 96 -1.19 -11.13 31.62
C LEU A 96 -0.20 -11.72 32.63
N LYS A 97 1.05 -11.22 32.69
CA LYS A 97 2.04 -11.63 33.69
C LYS A 97 1.50 -11.55 35.13
N LYS A 98 0.71 -10.52 35.45
CA LYS A 98 0.09 -10.33 36.78
C LYS A 98 -0.87 -11.45 37.17
N TYR A 99 -1.37 -12.20 36.19
CA TYR A 99 -2.34 -13.27 36.35
C TYR A 99 -1.74 -14.64 35.99
N SER A 100 -0.42 -14.74 35.84
CA SER A 100 0.27 -15.98 35.40
C SER A 100 0.22 -17.12 36.41
N ASP A 101 -0.25 -16.88 37.64
CA ASP A 101 -0.53 -17.93 38.62
C ASP A 101 -1.80 -18.73 38.30
N PHE A 102 -2.66 -18.22 37.41
CA PHE A 102 -3.84 -18.93 36.93
C PHE A 102 -3.50 -19.79 35.72
N ASN A 103 -3.76 -21.10 35.79
CA ASN A 103 -3.36 -22.07 34.75
C ASN A 103 -3.76 -21.65 33.33
N CYS A 104 -4.99 -21.14 33.12
CA CYS A 104 -5.44 -20.72 31.78
C CYS A 104 -4.67 -19.51 31.25
N VAL A 105 -4.20 -18.62 32.13
CA VAL A 105 -3.39 -17.46 31.75
C VAL A 105 -1.92 -17.84 31.61
N LYS A 106 -1.43 -18.76 32.44
CA LYS A 106 -0.04 -19.23 32.42
C LYS A 106 0.33 -19.80 31.05
N GLU A 107 -0.46 -20.75 30.55
CA GLU A 107 -0.21 -21.39 29.27
C GLU A 107 -0.24 -20.36 28.12
N LEU A 108 -1.21 -19.46 28.14
CA LEU A 108 -1.30 -18.40 27.14
C LEU A 108 -0.11 -17.44 27.22
N TYR A 109 0.30 -17.05 28.43
CA TYR A 109 1.44 -16.17 28.67
C TYR A 109 2.73 -16.77 28.14
N GLU A 110 2.99 -18.06 28.40
CA GLU A 110 4.16 -18.79 27.90
C GLU A 110 4.19 -18.80 26.36
N GLN A 111 3.06 -19.08 25.71
CA GLN A 111 2.95 -19.02 24.25
C GLN A 111 3.18 -17.60 23.71
N ILE A 112 2.72 -16.56 24.40
CA ILE A 112 2.94 -15.16 24.00
C ILE A 112 4.43 -14.80 24.10
N VAL A 113 5.14 -15.27 25.13
CA VAL A 113 6.59 -15.05 25.26
C VAL A 113 7.36 -15.68 24.09
N GLU A 114 6.95 -16.86 23.63
CA GLU A 114 7.53 -17.47 22.43
C GLU A 114 7.23 -16.66 21.18
N VAL A 115 5.97 -16.22 21.00
CA VAL A 115 5.58 -15.37 19.86
C VAL A 115 6.37 -14.08 19.82
N GLU A 116 6.59 -13.40 20.95
CA GLU A 116 7.39 -12.18 21.00
C GLU A 116 8.81 -12.41 20.48
N LYS A 117 9.49 -13.46 20.94
CA LYS A 117 10.84 -13.82 20.44
C LYS A 117 10.85 -14.05 18.93
N MET A 118 9.79 -14.67 18.41
CA MET A 118 9.63 -14.90 16.97
C MET A 118 9.42 -13.58 16.23
N LEU A 119 8.57 -12.66 16.73
CA LEU A 119 8.39 -11.34 16.13
C LEU A 119 9.69 -10.51 16.15
N ASP A 120 10.44 -10.55 17.26
CA ASP A 120 11.72 -9.85 17.39
C ASP A 120 12.76 -10.40 16.39
N LEU A 121 12.79 -11.71 16.18
CA LEU A 121 13.64 -12.33 15.16
C LEU A 121 13.30 -11.79 13.75
N PHE A 122 12.02 -11.70 13.41
CA PHE A 122 11.59 -11.15 12.12
C PHE A 122 11.94 -9.68 11.96
N GLU A 123 11.79 -8.89 13.03
CA GLU A 123 12.17 -7.48 13.04
C GLU A 123 13.66 -7.33 12.71
N ASN A 124 14.52 -8.14 13.33
CA ASN A 124 15.96 -8.11 13.06
C ASN A 124 16.28 -8.53 11.62
N ILE A 125 15.71 -9.63 11.13
CA ILE A 125 15.91 -10.07 9.73
C ILE A 125 15.44 -8.99 8.74
N PHE A 126 14.30 -8.36 9.02
CA PHE A 126 13.77 -7.27 8.20
C PHE A 126 14.74 -6.08 8.15
N LEU A 127 15.26 -5.65 9.30
CA LEU A 127 16.21 -4.54 9.38
C LEU A 127 17.53 -4.84 8.64
N ASP A 128 17.96 -6.10 8.64
CA ASP A 128 19.15 -6.58 7.92
C ASP A 128 18.92 -6.68 6.40
N GLU A 129 17.72 -7.07 5.96
CA GLU A 129 17.41 -7.29 4.54
C GLU A 129 16.92 -6.05 3.80
N GLN A 130 16.33 -5.08 4.50
CA GLN A 130 15.79 -3.88 3.86
C GLN A 130 16.89 -3.09 3.17
N LYS A 131 16.54 -2.46 2.05
CA LYS A 131 17.46 -1.67 1.22
C LYS A 131 16.99 -0.23 1.07
N TYR A 132 16.35 0.31 2.11
CA TYR A 132 15.80 1.66 2.07
C TYR A 132 16.90 2.72 2.02
N LYS A 133 16.56 3.88 1.49
CA LYS A 133 17.43 5.04 1.35
C LYS A 133 16.73 6.29 1.86
N ASN A 134 17.52 7.32 2.17
CA ASN A 134 16.99 8.64 2.51
C ASN A 134 16.05 9.15 1.42
N GLY A 135 14.86 9.60 1.83
CA GLY A 135 13.85 10.12 0.92
C GLY A 135 12.93 9.07 0.29
N ASP A 136 13.16 7.77 0.54
CA ASP A 136 12.18 6.75 0.15
C ASP A 136 10.82 7.08 0.80
N ILE A 137 9.75 7.06 0.00
CA ILE A 137 8.40 7.43 0.42
C ILE A 137 7.64 6.15 0.80
N VAL A 138 7.10 6.11 2.01
CA VAL A 138 6.34 4.98 2.54
C VAL A 138 4.86 5.31 2.55
N MET A 139 4.07 4.49 1.87
CA MET A 139 2.64 4.71 1.65
C MET A 139 1.84 3.57 2.29
N TYR A 140 1.07 3.87 3.34
CA TYR A 140 0.32 2.84 4.06
C TYR A 140 -0.93 2.45 3.29
N ASP A 141 -1.02 1.19 2.87
CA ASP A 141 -2.22 0.61 2.27
C ASP A 141 -3.30 0.45 3.34
N ILE A 142 -4.41 1.18 3.16
CA ILE A 142 -5.47 1.25 4.17
C ILE A 142 -6.17 -0.10 4.38
N LYS A 143 -6.23 -0.96 3.35
CA LYS A 143 -6.85 -2.28 3.46
C LYS A 143 -5.95 -3.21 4.26
N LEU A 144 -4.66 -3.24 3.95
CA LEU A 144 -3.69 -4.07 4.66
C LEU A 144 -3.54 -3.60 6.11
N GLU A 145 -3.49 -2.30 6.36
CA GLU A 145 -3.42 -1.74 7.71
C GLU A 145 -4.66 -2.12 8.53
N ASN A 146 -5.87 -2.05 7.96
CA ASN A 146 -7.09 -2.46 8.65
C ASN A 146 -7.16 -3.97 8.88
N GLN A 147 -6.64 -4.79 7.95
CA GLN A 147 -6.49 -6.23 8.16
C GLN A 147 -5.56 -6.50 9.35
N PHE A 148 -4.42 -5.83 9.44
CA PHE A 148 -3.48 -5.94 10.55
C PHE A 148 -4.14 -5.55 11.88
N LYS A 149 -4.87 -4.43 11.90
CA LYS A 149 -5.59 -3.96 13.09
C LYS A 149 -6.85 -4.79 13.42
N ASN A 150 -7.14 -5.85 12.65
CA ASN A 150 -8.34 -6.68 12.77
C ASN A 150 -9.65 -5.86 12.74
N ILE A 151 -9.66 -4.75 12.00
CA ILE A 151 -10.80 -3.86 11.83
C ILE A 151 -11.67 -4.40 10.69
N LYS A 152 -12.87 -4.90 11.03
CA LYS A 152 -13.80 -5.51 10.05
C LYS A 152 -14.53 -4.48 9.18
N GLU A 153 -14.69 -3.26 9.68
CA GLU A 153 -15.37 -2.19 8.98
C GLU A 153 -14.56 -0.91 9.09
N PHE A 154 -14.36 -0.23 7.96
CA PHE A 154 -13.87 1.13 7.95
C PHE A 154 -14.71 2.03 8.89
N THR A 155 -14.06 2.89 9.67
CA THR A 155 -14.75 3.95 10.42
C THR A 155 -15.52 4.86 9.47
N LYS A 156 -16.46 5.69 9.95
CA LYS A 156 -17.15 6.65 9.06
C LYS A 156 -16.18 7.57 8.31
N GLU A 157 -15.09 7.98 8.96
CA GLU A 157 -14.01 8.78 8.36
C GLU A 157 -13.23 7.98 7.31
N GLN A 158 -12.86 6.74 7.63
CA GLN A 158 -12.18 5.87 6.67
C GLN A 158 -13.09 5.46 5.51
N LYS A 159 -14.40 5.24 5.74
CA LYS A 159 -15.40 5.08 4.69
C LYS A 159 -15.46 6.37 3.87
N GLY A 160 -15.38 7.54 4.49
CA GLY A 160 -15.30 8.82 3.78
C GLY A 160 -14.09 8.89 2.84
N ILE A 161 -12.89 8.65 3.38
CA ILE A 161 -11.62 8.69 2.65
C ILE A 161 -11.60 7.60 1.55
N TRP A 162 -12.00 6.38 1.89
CA TRP A 162 -11.92 5.24 0.97
C TRP A 162 -13.02 5.27 -0.11
N TYR A 163 -14.25 5.65 0.26
CA TYR A 163 -15.44 5.61 -0.61
C TYR A 163 -15.60 6.87 -1.46
N PHE A 164 -15.22 8.06 -0.96
CA PHE A 164 -15.31 9.28 -1.77
C PHE A 164 -14.04 9.59 -2.57
N LEU A 165 -12.87 9.05 -2.18
CA LEU A 165 -11.59 9.47 -2.77
C LEU A 165 -10.90 8.37 -3.59
N GLY A 166 -11.36 7.11 -3.49
CA GLY A 166 -10.77 5.99 -4.24
C GLY A 166 -9.28 5.71 -3.96
N SER A 167 -8.69 6.34 -2.94
CA SER A 167 -7.26 6.22 -2.63
C SER A 167 -6.94 4.86 -2.01
N LYS A 168 -5.88 4.21 -2.50
CA LYS A 168 -5.28 3.01 -1.89
C LYS A 168 -4.60 3.34 -0.55
N TYR A 169 -4.06 4.55 -0.43
CA TYR A 169 -3.20 4.95 0.66
C TYR A 169 -3.89 5.89 1.65
N ALA A 170 -3.76 5.62 2.95
CA ALA A 170 -4.32 6.47 4.02
C ALA A 170 -3.29 7.36 4.73
N HIS A 171 -2.01 7.00 4.65
CA HIS A 171 -0.92 7.72 5.29
C HIS A 171 0.31 7.72 4.39
N ALA A 172 1.09 8.79 4.48
CA ALA A 172 2.38 8.93 3.82
C ALA A 172 3.44 9.27 4.86
N ALA A 173 4.61 8.72 4.68
CA ALA A 173 5.77 8.94 5.51
C ALA A 173 7.04 8.91 4.64
N GLN A 174 8.17 9.26 5.21
CA GLN A 174 9.45 9.22 4.52
C GLN A 174 10.53 8.56 5.37
N ILE A 175 11.42 7.85 4.70
CA ILE A 175 12.58 7.23 5.33
C ILE A 175 13.67 8.29 5.54
N ASN A 176 14.18 8.32 6.77
CA ASN A 176 15.37 9.06 7.15
C ASN A 176 16.37 8.13 7.86
N ILE A 177 17.63 8.21 7.48
CA ILE A 177 18.75 7.38 7.87
C ILE A 177 19.88 8.35 8.22
N SER A 178 20.08 8.55 9.51
CA SER A 178 21.25 9.26 10.03
C SER A 178 22.44 8.30 10.13
N ASN A 179 23.66 8.82 10.02
CA ASN A 179 24.91 8.04 9.96
C ASN A 179 24.95 6.84 10.91
N GLY A 180 24.92 5.62 10.33
CA GLY A 180 25.04 4.34 11.05
C GLY A 180 23.81 3.91 11.84
N GLN A 181 22.67 4.61 11.73
CA GLN A 181 21.44 4.27 12.42
C GLN A 181 20.51 3.43 11.54
N ALA A 182 19.64 2.64 12.18
CA ALA A 182 18.55 1.97 11.49
C ALA A 182 17.61 2.99 10.82
N PRO A 183 16.96 2.64 9.69
CA PRO A 183 16.04 3.55 9.02
C PRO A 183 14.90 3.96 9.94
N LYS A 184 14.64 5.27 9.98
CA LYS A 184 13.53 5.87 10.71
C LYS A 184 12.44 6.32 9.76
N LEU A 185 11.21 6.21 10.21
CA LEU A 185 10.02 6.66 9.50
C LEU A 185 9.59 8.00 10.06
N SER A 186 9.79 9.08 9.29
CA SER A 186 9.40 10.43 9.66
C SER A 186 8.02 10.78 9.10
N HIS A 187 7.07 11.15 9.97
CA HIS A 187 5.69 11.46 9.57
C HIS A 187 4.93 12.29 10.59
N VAL A 188 3.76 12.81 10.18
CA VAL A 188 2.80 13.50 11.06
C VAL A 188 1.47 12.75 11.02
N TYR A 189 1.26 11.79 11.93
CA TYR A 189 0.00 11.00 12.00
C TYR A 189 -0.98 11.59 13.03
N GLY A 190 -0.44 11.97 14.19
CA GLY A 190 -1.08 12.81 15.21
C GLY A 190 -0.16 13.98 15.53
N GLN A 191 1.00 13.68 16.09
CA GLN A 191 2.14 14.58 16.16
C GLN A 191 3.24 14.11 15.21
N TYR A 192 4.28 14.91 15.04
CA TYR A 192 5.48 14.46 14.35
C TYR A 192 6.17 13.34 15.13
N GLU A 193 6.48 12.26 14.42
CA GLU A 193 7.17 11.08 14.93
C GLU A 193 8.31 10.72 13.97
N SER A 194 9.42 10.22 14.53
CA SER A 194 10.58 9.74 13.76
C SER A 194 11.19 8.53 14.45
N ASP A 195 10.49 7.40 14.29
CA ASP A 195 10.82 6.13 14.94
C ASP A 195 11.45 5.14 13.96
N ILE A 196 12.23 4.17 14.46
CA ILE A 196 12.74 3.07 13.64
C ILE A 196 11.57 2.40 12.92
N ILE A 197 11.67 2.25 11.60
CA ILE A 197 10.65 1.54 10.82
C ILE A 197 10.56 0.11 11.31
N LYS A 198 9.35 -0.33 11.66
CA LYS A 198 9.07 -1.68 12.09
C LYS A 198 8.65 -2.56 10.93
N PHE A 199 8.92 -3.85 11.02
CA PHE A 199 8.48 -4.84 10.03
C PHE A 199 6.97 -4.78 9.78
N GLN A 200 6.18 -4.57 10.85
CA GLN A 200 4.72 -4.43 10.73
C GLN A 200 4.33 -3.24 9.83
N GLN A 201 5.07 -2.13 9.87
CA GLN A 201 4.79 -0.95 9.06
C GLN A 201 5.13 -1.21 7.59
N ALA A 202 6.28 -1.84 7.34
CA ALA A 202 6.67 -2.25 5.98
C ALA A 202 5.64 -3.21 5.35
N MET A 203 5.16 -4.20 6.12
CA MET A 203 4.22 -5.23 5.66
C MET A 203 2.93 -4.66 5.03
N PHE A 204 2.36 -3.61 5.61
CA PHE A 204 1.14 -2.97 5.08
C PHE A 204 1.43 -1.73 4.22
N SER A 205 2.67 -1.52 3.80
CA SER A 205 3.06 -0.36 3.01
C SER A 205 3.57 -0.74 1.63
N ASP A 206 3.42 0.20 0.71
CA ASP A 206 4.27 0.28 -0.47
C ASP A 206 5.38 1.30 -0.19
N VAL A 207 6.61 0.99 -0.59
CA VAL A 207 7.75 1.90 -0.47
C VAL A 207 8.19 2.29 -1.87
N TYR A 208 8.38 3.59 -2.09
CA TYR A 208 8.78 4.17 -3.37
C TYR A 208 10.13 4.86 -3.23
N ARG A 209 11.09 4.48 -4.09
CA ARG A 209 12.38 5.13 -4.20
C ARG A 209 12.27 6.35 -5.08
N PHE A 210 12.67 7.50 -4.54
CA PHE A 210 12.83 8.71 -5.31
C PHE A 210 14.13 8.69 -6.14
N ASP A 211 14.04 9.14 -7.38
CA ASP A 211 15.15 9.24 -8.33
C ASP A 211 15.24 10.69 -8.85
N ALA A 212 16.12 11.47 -8.24
CA ALA A 212 16.35 12.86 -8.58
C ALA A 212 17.01 13.02 -9.97
N SER A 213 17.69 11.99 -10.47
CA SER A 213 18.35 12.05 -11.79
C SER A 213 17.34 12.25 -12.93
N LYS A 214 16.10 11.77 -12.76
CA LYS A 214 15.00 11.92 -13.71
C LYS A 214 14.45 13.34 -13.78
N LEU A 215 14.88 14.21 -12.86
CA LEU A 215 14.45 15.60 -12.79
C LEU A 215 15.50 16.58 -13.30
N LEU A 216 16.67 16.13 -13.75
CA LEU A 216 17.65 17.02 -14.34
C LEU A 216 17.11 17.68 -15.62
N THR A 217 17.49 18.94 -15.82
CA THR A 217 17.32 19.61 -17.11
C THR A 217 18.22 18.95 -18.16
N LYS A 218 17.95 19.20 -19.45
CA LYS A 218 18.81 18.67 -20.54
C LYS A 218 20.27 19.08 -20.37
N GLU A 219 20.49 20.35 -20.04
CA GLU A 219 21.82 20.89 -19.72
C GLU A 219 22.40 20.25 -18.45
N GLY A 220 21.59 20.05 -17.41
CA GLY A 220 21.97 19.34 -16.19
C GLY A 220 22.47 17.92 -16.45
N ILE A 221 21.82 17.17 -17.35
CA ILE A 221 22.27 15.82 -17.74
C ILE A 221 23.63 15.86 -18.43
N GLU A 222 23.82 16.78 -19.39
CA GLU A 222 25.09 16.93 -20.11
C GLU A 222 26.23 17.27 -19.14
N LYS A 223 26.01 18.24 -18.26
CA LYS A 223 26.99 18.65 -17.27
C LYS A 223 27.27 17.59 -16.21
N ALA A 224 26.25 16.88 -15.75
CA ALA A 224 26.42 15.78 -14.79
C ALA A 224 27.26 14.64 -15.40
N LYS A 225 27.08 14.33 -16.68
CA LYS A 225 27.93 13.34 -17.38
C LYS A 225 29.37 13.81 -17.53
N GLU A 226 29.59 15.10 -17.80
CA GLU A 226 30.94 15.69 -17.85
C GLU A 226 31.63 15.64 -16.48
N ALA A 227 30.92 15.99 -15.41
CA ALA A 227 31.48 16.11 -14.06
C ALA A 227 31.65 14.76 -13.35
N PHE A 228 30.68 13.85 -13.47
CA PHE A 228 30.62 12.60 -12.70
C PHE A 228 30.84 11.33 -13.52
N GLY A 229 30.93 11.44 -14.86
CA GLY A 229 31.16 10.31 -15.75
C GLY A 229 29.97 9.34 -15.83
N GLU A 230 30.26 8.04 -15.93
CA GLU A 230 29.23 7.00 -16.14
C GLU A 230 28.26 6.85 -14.95
N ASN A 231 28.69 7.21 -13.73
CA ASN A 231 27.90 7.05 -12.50
C ASN A 231 27.10 8.31 -12.11
N TRP A 232 26.90 9.25 -13.05
CA TRP A 232 26.26 10.54 -12.76
C TRP A 232 24.86 10.42 -12.12
N GLU A 233 24.05 9.43 -12.50
CA GLU A 233 22.73 9.19 -11.88
C GLU A 233 22.87 8.84 -10.39
N GLU A 234 23.90 8.08 -10.01
CA GLU A 234 24.15 7.70 -8.63
C GLU A 234 24.60 8.90 -7.79
N GLU A 235 25.50 9.73 -8.33
CA GLU A 235 26.01 10.92 -7.63
C GLU A 235 24.90 11.97 -7.42
N VAL A 236 24.05 12.22 -8.42
CA VAL A 236 22.88 13.11 -8.28
C VAL A 236 21.94 12.60 -7.19
N ASN A 237 21.68 11.30 -7.15
CA ASN A 237 20.85 10.70 -6.11
C ASN A 237 21.51 10.71 -4.71
N LYS A 238 22.84 10.63 -4.62
CA LYS A 238 23.57 10.80 -3.35
C LYS A 238 23.42 12.22 -2.83
N ILE A 239 23.53 13.24 -3.69
CA ILE A 239 23.32 14.65 -3.33
C ILE A 239 21.89 14.86 -2.82
N TYR A 240 20.89 14.28 -3.49
CA TYR A 240 19.51 14.31 -3.01
C TYR A 240 19.32 13.62 -1.64
N GLN A 241 19.87 12.42 -1.46
CA GLN A 241 19.77 11.68 -0.20
C GLN A 241 20.42 12.42 0.97
N LYS A 242 21.54 13.09 0.72
CA LYS A 242 22.22 13.96 1.69
C LYS A 242 21.37 15.19 2.00
N SER A 243 20.84 15.86 0.98
CA SER A 243 19.93 17.01 1.15
C SER A 243 18.72 16.63 2.01
N GLN A 244 18.09 15.48 1.76
CA GLN A 244 16.95 14.99 2.54
C GLN A 244 17.32 14.73 4.01
N GLN A 245 18.46 14.11 4.28
CA GLN A 245 18.94 13.91 5.64
C GLN A 245 19.08 15.27 6.37
N GLU A 246 19.71 16.24 5.71
CA GLU A 246 19.91 17.58 6.26
C GLU A 246 18.60 18.34 6.49
N VAL A 247 17.58 18.13 5.64
CA VAL A 247 16.22 18.66 5.83
C VAL A 247 15.65 18.18 7.16
N TYR A 248 15.74 16.88 7.44
CA TYR A 248 15.21 16.32 8.69
C TYR A 248 16.02 16.74 9.92
N GLU A 249 17.35 16.76 9.82
CA GLU A 249 18.22 17.19 10.92
C GLU A 249 17.97 18.67 11.27
N THR A 250 17.80 19.52 10.25
CA THR A 250 17.43 20.93 10.44
C THR A 250 16.02 21.07 11.00
N GLY A 251 15.06 20.33 10.45
CA GLY A 251 13.65 20.32 10.87
C GLY A 251 13.44 19.92 12.33
N LEU A 252 14.17 18.90 12.79
CA LEU A 252 14.18 18.47 14.20
C LEU A 252 14.63 19.59 15.14
N ASN A 253 15.67 20.34 14.74
CA ASN A 253 16.19 21.45 15.52
C ASN A 253 15.31 22.71 15.46
N SER A 254 14.38 22.77 14.51
CA SER A 254 13.61 23.97 14.18
C SER A 254 12.10 23.83 14.40
N GLY A 255 11.68 22.82 15.16
CA GLY A 255 10.32 22.74 15.69
C GLY A 255 9.39 21.72 15.01
N PHE A 256 9.90 20.74 14.26
CA PHE A 256 9.07 19.64 13.76
C PHE A 256 8.29 18.94 14.87
N ASN A 257 8.81 18.90 16.10
CA ASN A 257 8.13 18.32 17.26
C ASN A 257 6.78 19.00 17.60
N ASN A 258 6.54 20.22 17.10
CA ASN A 258 5.29 20.95 17.29
C ASN A 258 4.27 20.71 16.16
N LEU A 259 4.62 19.90 15.15
CA LEU A 259 3.73 19.58 14.05
C LEU A 259 2.59 18.68 14.51
N GLU A 260 1.36 19.05 14.15
CA GLU A 260 0.16 18.29 14.44
C GLU A 260 -0.66 18.00 13.18
N ASN A 261 -1.36 16.87 13.17
CA ASN A 261 -2.24 16.47 12.08
C ASN A 261 -3.71 16.78 12.43
N SER A 262 -4.35 17.61 11.60
CA SER A 262 -5.76 17.94 11.75
C SER A 262 -6.67 17.05 10.90
N SER A 263 -7.65 16.41 11.54
CA SER A 263 -8.74 15.71 10.84
C SER A 263 -9.49 16.60 9.85
N GLN A 264 -9.63 17.90 10.14
CA GLN A 264 -10.27 18.85 9.23
C GLN A 264 -9.44 19.06 7.96
N LYS A 265 -8.12 19.26 8.07
CA LYS A 265 -7.25 19.38 6.89
C LYS A 265 -7.23 18.08 6.08
N ARG A 266 -7.21 16.90 6.74
CA ARG A 266 -7.33 15.60 6.04
C ARG A 266 -8.60 15.50 5.21
N LEU A 267 -9.74 15.89 5.78
CA LEU A 267 -11.01 15.88 5.06
C LEU A 267 -11.01 16.87 3.89
N GLN A 268 -10.40 18.04 4.04
CA GLN A 268 -10.28 19.06 2.98
C GLN A 268 -9.37 18.57 1.84
N SER A 269 -8.20 18.02 2.15
CA SER A 269 -7.32 17.40 1.16
C SER A 269 -8.00 16.24 0.45
N GLY A 270 -8.77 15.44 1.19
CA GLY A 270 -9.60 14.42 0.58
C GLY A 270 -10.57 15.01 -0.45
N LYS A 271 -11.41 15.96 -0.03
CA LYS A 271 -12.39 16.62 -0.90
C LYS A 271 -11.77 17.21 -2.17
N ALA A 272 -10.51 17.65 -2.14
CA ALA A 272 -9.79 18.20 -3.29
C ALA A 272 -9.70 17.23 -4.48
N ASN A 273 -9.68 15.91 -4.24
CA ASN A 273 -9.68 14.89 -5.30
C ASN A 273 -11.02 14.78 -6.06
N LEU A 274 -12.09 15.43 -5.58
CA LEU A 274 -13.36 15.43 -6.28
C LEU A 274 -13.33 16.40 -7.49
N PRO A 275 -14.04 16.10 -8.60
CA PRO A 275 -13.93 16.82 -9.88
C PRO A 275 -14.12 18.35 -9.87
N PHE A 276 -14.63 18.93 -8.77
CA PHE A 276 -14.95 20.36 -8.66
C PHE A 276 -14.17 21.12 -7.59
N TYR A 277 -13.42 20.44 -6.71
CA TYR A 277 -12.70 21.08 -5.61
C TYR A 277 -11.24 21.38 -5.96
N GLY A 278 -10.60 20.48 -6.71
CA GLY A 278 -9.29 20.66 -7.32
C GLY A 278 -8.12 20.82 -6.34
N HIS A 279 -6.91 20.62 -6.86
CA HIS A 279 -5.65 20.75 -6.12
C HIS A 279 -4.88 22.01 -6.52
N LYS A 280 -5.53 23.01 -7.13
CA LYS A 280 -4.83 24.19 -7.63
C LYS A 280 -5.10 25.42 -6.79
N THR A 281 -4.05 26.17 -6.49
CA THR A 281 -4.12 27.55 -6.02
C THR A 281 -4.12 28.52 -7.21
N LYS A 282 -4.57 29.76 -6.97
CA LYS A 282 -4.52 30.84 -7.97
C LYS A 282 -3.15 31.51 -8.05
N GLU A 283 -2.40 31.47 -6.96
CA GLU A 283 -1.11 32.13 -6.82
C GLU A 283 0.02 31.15 -7.12
N GLU A 284 1.04 31.65 -7.79
CA GLU A 284 2.28 30.91 -8.03
C GLU A 284 3.06 30.80 -6.73
N GLN A 285 3.43 29.58 -6.36
CA GLN A 285 4.25 29.30 -5.20
C GLN A 285 5.73 29.39 -5.56
N ASP A 286 6.49 30.12 -4.74
CA ASP A 286 7.95 30.10 -4.76
C ASP A 286 8.44 28.91 -3.92
N PHE A 287 9.01 27.90 -4.58
CA PHE A 287 9.52 26.71 -3.90
C PHE A 287 10.72 27.00 -2.99
N LYS A 288 11.52 28.03 -3.29
CA LYS A 288 12.62 28.44 -2.42
C LYS A 288 12.07 29.04 -1.13
N GLU A 289 11.11 29.97 -1.24
CA GLU A 289 10.44 30.55 -0.07
C GLU A 289 9.72 29.46 0.75
N LEU A 290 9.03 28.53 0.09
CA LEU A 290 8.40 27.38 0.76
C LEU A 290 9.41 26.51 1.51
N SER A 291 10.57 26.27 0.90
CA SER A 291 11.64 25.50 1.52
C SER A 291 12.18 26.21 2.76
N GLU A 292 12.46 27.51 2.68
CA GLU A 292 12.93 28.31 3.81
C GLU A 292 11.90 28.36 4.95
N LYS A 293 10.62 28.59 4.63
CA LYS A 293 9.52 28.58 5.61
C LYS A 293 9.31 27.23 6.26
N PHE A 294 9.64 26.12 5.58
CA PHE A 294 9.50 24.78 6.14
C PHE A 294 10.34 24.60 7.41
N TYR A 295 11.49 25.29 7.51
CA TYR A 295 12.40 25.28 8.65
C TYR A 295 12.17 26.43 9.64
N GLN A 296 11.57 27.55 9.24
CA GLN A 296 11.41 28.71 10.13
C GLN A 296 10.14 28.58 10.98
N ARG A 297 10.10 27.61 11.91
CA ARG A 297 8.89 27.35 12.73
C ARG A 297 8.91 27.88 14.16
N ASP A 298 10.06 28.34 14.64
CA ASP A 298 10.12 29.05 15.92
C ASP A 298 9.38 30.39 15.81
N GLY A 299 8.21 30.46 16.45
CA GLY A 299 7.32 31.64 16.37
C GLY A 299 6.37 31.67 15.17
N ALA A 300 6.28 30.58 14.39
CA ALA A 300 5.31 30.46 13.30
C ALA A 300 3.86 30.46 13.81
N GLU A 301 2.93 30.89 12.94
CA GLU A 301 1.50 30.89 13.27
C GLU A 301 1.00 29.47 13.55
N VAL A 302 -0.03 29.34 14.38
CA VAL A 302 -0.61 28.03 14.77
C VAL A 302 -0.97 27.19 13.54
N ASP A 303 -1.47 27.82 12.48
CA ASP A 303 -1.88 27.15 11.24
C ASP A 303 -0.72 26.55 10.44
N ASP A 304 0.49 27.07 10.60
CA ASP A 304 1.71 26.54 9.96
C ASP A 304 2.16 25.25 10.62
N ASN A 305 1.89 25.07 11.92
CA ASN A 305 2.18 23.84 12.66
C ASN A 305 1.17 22.72 12.42
N ILE A 306 0.05 23.01 11.76
CA ILE A 306 -0.94 21.99 11.39
C ILE A 306 -0.63 21.47 9.99
N MET A 307 -0.26 20.20 9.85
CA MET A 307 0.13 19.61 8.58
C MET A 307 -0.38 18.18 8.45
N ILE A 308 -0.95 17.84 7.29
CA ILE A 308 -1.29 16.44 7.02
C ILE A 308 -0.04 15.66 6.58
N CYS A 309 -0.04 14.35 6.80
CA CYS A 309 1.10 13.48 6.49
C CYS A 309 1.64 13.61 5.05
N SER A 310 0.78 13.71 4.04
CA SER A 310 1.17 13.86 2.64
C SER A 310 1.68 15.25 2.30
N GLU A 311 1.16 16.30 2.95
CA GLU A 311 1.68 17.66 2.84
C GLU A 311 3.10 17.72 3.43
N PHE A 312 3.31 17.07 4.58
CA PHE A 312 4.64 16.97 5.20
C PHE A 312 5.65 16.34 4.25
N VAL A 313 5.34 15.15 3.71
CA VAL A 313 6.19 14.46 2.73
C VAL A 313 6.41 15.30 1.46
N THR A 314 5.39 16.03 1.01
CA THR A 314 5.50 16.88 -0.18
C THR A 314 6.46 18.04 0.05
N ARG A 315 6.29 18.77 1.16
CA ARG A 315 7.11 19.92 1.51
C ARG A 315 8.55 19.51 1.81
N SER A 316 8.79 18.42 2.54
CA SER A 316 10.15 17.90 2.76
C SER A 316 10.83 17.48 1.44
N THR A 317 10.09 16.88 0.50
CA THR A 317 10.61 16.54 -0.83
C THR A 317 10.99 17.79 -1.61
N ILE A 318 10.13 18.82 -1.63
CA ILE A 318 10.41 20.11 -2.27
C ILE A 318 11.65 20.76 -1.64
N SER A 319 11.71 20.84 -0.31
CA SER A 319 12.85 21.43 0.40
C SER A 319 14.16 20.72 0.08
N SER A 320 14.12 19.39 -0.01
CA SER A 320 15.29 18.58 -0.37
C SER A 320 15.72 18.84 -1.81
N LEU A 321 14.78 18.91 -2.76
CA LEU A 321 15.08 19.21 -4.16
C LEU A 321 15.63 20.62 -4.37
N VAL A 322 15.09 21.63 -3.67
CA VAL A 322 15.62 23.00 -3.71
C VAL A 322 17.09 23.00 -3.30
N LYS A 323 17.40 22.34 -2.19
CA LYS A 323 18.76 22.24 -1.67
C LYS A 323 19.70 21.46 -2.60
N SER A 324 19.23 20.32 -3.14
CA SER A 324 19.98 19.55 -4.12
C SER A 324 20.22 20.35 -5.40
N ASN A 325 19.26 21.15 -5.83
CA ASN A 325 19.39 22.02 -7.00
C ASN A 325 20.47 23.08 -6.77
N GLU A 326 20.54 23.69 -5.59
CA GLU A 326 21.61 24.64 -5.23
C GLU A 326 23.00 23.98 -5.24
N GLU A 327 23.14 22.79 -4.64
CA GLU A 327 24.40 22.04 -4.60
C GLU A 327 24.84 21.61 -6.01
N LEU A 328 23.93 21.01 -6.80
CA LEU A 328 24.21 20.59 -8.17
C LEU A 328 24.49 21.77 -9.10
N SER A 329 23.73 22.86 -9.01
CA SER A 329 23.95 24.06 -9.83
C SER A 329 25.38 24.59 -9.64
N LYS A 330 25.84 24.61 -8.39
CA LYS A 330 27.21 25.01 -8.05
C LYS A 330 28.26 24.02 -8.58
N GLU A 331 28.06 22.72 -8.40
CA GLU A 331 29.03 21.69 -8.84
C GLU A 331 29.12 21.59 -10.36
N LEU A 332 27.99 21.76 -11.05
CA LEU A 332 27.89 21.63 -12.51
C LEU A 332 28.15 22.95 -13.24
N GLY A 333 28.19 24.09 -12.53
CA GLY A 333 28.43 25.41 -13.10
C GLY A 333 27.29 25.91 -13.98
N ILE A 334 26.04 25.55 -13.65
CA ILE A 334 24.83 25.97 -14.37
C ILE A 334 23.77 26.45 -13.40
N ASP A 335 22.83 27.26 -13.88
CA ASP A 335 21.67 27.65 -13.09
C ASP A 335 20.55 26.63 -13.26
N ASN A 336 19.97 26.16 -12.14
CA ASN A 336 18.81 25.27 -12.11
C ASN A 336 19.05 23.92 -12.80
N ALA A 337 19.96 23.13 -12.22
CA ALA A 337 20.23 21.77 -12.66
C ALA A 337 18.99 20.83 -12.59
N LEU A 338 18.11 21.01 -11.59
CA LEU A 338 16.94 20.17 -11.32
C LEU A 338 15.61 20.89 -11.49
N GLN A 339 14.60 20.14 -11.93
CA GLN A 339 13.19 20.54 -11.95
C GLN A 339 12.44 19.99 -10.75
N ILE A 340 11.56 20.80 -10.16
CA ILE A 340 10.67 20.33 -9.09
C ILE A 340 9.44 19.68 -9.74
N PRO A 341 9.05 18.44 -9.35
CA PRO A 341 8.00 17.68 -10.05
C PRO A 341 6.59 18.21 -9.79
N PHE A 342 6.43 19.11 -8.82
CA PHE A 342 5.16 19.72 -8.44
C PHE A 342 4.89 20.98 -9.28
N SER A 343 3.62 21.19 -9.63
CA SER A 343 3.22 22.47 -10.25
C SER A 343 3.38 23.59 -9.24
N LYS A 344 3.90 24.74 -9.67
CA LYS A 344 3.87 26.00 -8.90
C LYS A 344 2.47 26.45 -8.49
N TYR A 345 1.42 25.91 -9.11
CA TYR A 345 0.03 26.18 -8.74
C TYR A 345 -0.59 25.04 -7.92
N GLU A 346 0.17 24.03 -7.49
CA GLU A 346 -0.36 22.94 -6.67
C GLU A 346 -0.61 23.45 -5.24
N ASP A 347 -1.80 23.25 -4.70
CA ASP A 347 -2.14 23.56 -3.32
C ASP A 347 -1.62 22.45 -2.41
N LEU A 348 -0.40 22.63 -1.90
CA LEU A 348 0.32 21.65 -1.07
C LEU A 348 -0.47 21.22 0.18
N ASN A 349 -1.32 22.10 0.73
CA ASN A 349 -2.17 21.81 1.88
C ASN A 349 -3.28 20.79 1.55
N LYS A 350 -3.51 20.56 0.25
CA LYS A 350 -4.52 19.63 -0.27
C LYS A 350 -3.92 18.44 -1.01
N VAL A 351 -2.60 18.31 -1.10
CA VAL A 351 -1.95 17.16 -1.73
C VAL A 351 -2.24 15.92 -0.88
N HIS A 352 -3.13 15.08 -1.39
CA HIS A 352 -3.46 13.80 -0.79
C HIS A 352 -2.41 12.75 -1.12
N THR A 353 -2.36 11.66 -0.36
CA THR A 353 -1.40 10.54 -0.53
C THR A 353 -1.37 10.00 -1.97
N GLN A 354 -2.53 9.73 -2.57
CA GLN A 354 -2.61 9.26 -3.96
C GLN A 354 -2.09 10.31 -4.95
N ARG A 355 -2.52 11.58 -4.82
CA ARG A 355 -2.09 12.69 -5.69
C ARG A 355 -0.58 12.88 -5.66
N LEU A 356 0.05 12.75 -4.49
CA LEU A 356 1.50 12.78 -4.34
C LEU A 356 2.16 11.71 -5.23
N ILE A 357 1.71 10.45 -5.11
CA ILE A 357 2.26 9.35 -5.91
C ILE A 357 1.99 9.55 -7.40
N ASP A 358 0.78 9.99 -7.78
CA ASP A 358 0.43 10.22 -9.17
C ASP A 358 1.34 11.27 -9.82
N ILE A 359 1.61 12.39 -9.13
CA ILE A 359 2.53 13.43 -9.62
C ILE A 359 3.93 12.86 -9.84
N LEU A 360 4.45 12.13 -8.85
CA LEU A 360 5.81 11.61 -8.90
C LEU A 360 5.96 10.49 -9.95
N MET A 361 4.94 9.63 -10.13
CA MET A 361 4.89 8.64 -11.19
C MET A 361 4.77 9.27 -12.58
N GLU A 362 3.96 10.33 -12.75
CA GLU A 362 3.83 11.06 -14.01
C GLU A 362 5.18 11.68 -14.45
N LYS A 363 6.02 12.04 -13.48
CA LYS A 363 7.39 12.53 -13.71
C LYS A 363 8.44 11.43 -13.79
N GLU A 364 8.03 10.17 -13.68
CA GLU A 364 8.91 9.00 -13.69
C GLU A 364 10.06 9.08 -12.66
N CYS A 365 9.88 9.87 -11.59
CA CYS A 365 10.92 10.13 -10.59
C CYS A 365 10.74 9.28 -9.32
N ILE A 366 9.84 8.30 -9.35
CA ILE A 366 9.75 7.26 -8.32
C ILE A 366 9.63 5.86 -8.91
N THR A 367 10.19 4.87 -8.21
CA THR A 367 10.04 3.45 -8.52
C THR A 367 9.70 2.67 -7.26
N GLN A 368 8.85 1.64 -7.36
CA GLN A 368 8.52 0.83 -6.18
C GLN A 368 9.73 0.02 -5.72
N VAL A 369 10.09 0.14 -4.45
CA VAL A 369 11.17 -0.63 -3.82
C VAL A 369 10.70 -2.07 -3.64
N ARG A 370 11.55 -3.00 -4.06
CA ARG A 370 11.31 -4.42 -3.86
C ARG A 370 11.23 -4.73 -2.36
N LYS A 371 10.15 -5.39 -1.95
CA LYS A 371 9.95 -5.87 -0.58
C LYS A 371 11.09 -6.80 -0.13
N PRO A 372 11.50 -6.73 1.15
CA PRO A 372 12.47 -7.68 1.72
C PRO A 372 12.05 -9.13 1.48
N LYS A 373 13.04 -10.03 1.33
CA LYS A 373 12.78 -11.45 1.00
C LYS A 373 11.92 -12.09 2.08
N ILE A 374 12.17 -11.72 3.34
CA ILE A 374 11.42 -12.18 4.50
C ILE A 374 9.93 -11.89 4.37
N GLU A 375 9.54 -10.71 3.89
CA GLU A 375 8.14 -10.33 3.69
C GLU A 375 7.51 -11.15 2.57
N ILE A 376 8.21 -11.28 1.44
CA ILE A 376 7.77 -12.03 0.26
C ILE A 376 7.56 -13.51 0.56
N MET A 377 8.42 -14.10 1.39
CA MET A 377 8.33 -15.51 1.78
C MET A 377 7.22 -15.76 2.79
N LEU A 378 7.08 -14.89 3.78
CA LEU A 378 6.21 -15.09 4.93
C LEU A 378 4.74 -14.82 4.62
N PHE A 379 4.46 -13.82 3.78
CA PHE A 379 3.11 -13.34 3.57
C PHE A 379 2.43 -13.89 2.32
N LYS A 380 1.13 -14.19 2.48
CA LYS A 380 0.21 -14.40 1.36
C LYS A 380 -0.01 -13.09 0.63
N GLU A 381 0.70 -12.88 -0.48
CA GLU A 381 0.42 -11.76 -1.36
C GLU A 381 -0.93 -11.97 -2.09
N PRO A 382 -1.84 -10.99 -2.06
CA PRO A 382 -3.11 -11.06 -2.80
C PRO A 382 -2.88 -11.21 -4.31
N GLU A 383 -1.85 -10.54 -4.84
CA GLU A 383 -1.52 -10.55 -6.26
C GLU A 383 -1.01 -11.91 -6.73
N LYS A 384 -0.29 -12.68 -5.89
CA LYS A 384 0.08 -14.07 -6.22
C LYS A 384 -1.11 -15.01 -6.24
N ALA A 385 -2.14 -14.76 -5.42
CA ALA A 385 -3.40 -15.51 -5.53
C ALA A 385 -4.12 -15.19 -6.83
N HIS A 386 -4.10 -13.92 -7.24
CA HIS A 386 -4.66 -13.47 -8.51
C HIS A 386 -3.86 -14.04 -9.69
N TYR A 387 -2.52 -14.01 -9.64
CA TYR A 387 -1.65 -14.60 -10.66
C TYR A 387 -1.79 -16.11 -10.74
N LYS A 388 -1.87 -16.83 -9.61
CA LYS A 388 -2.17 -18.26 -9.59
C LYS A 388 -3.56 -18.57 -10.15
N THR A 389 -4.54 -17.70 -9.90
CA THR A 389 -5.88 -17.80 -10.49
C THR A 389 -5.82 -17.57 -11.99
N ILE A 390 -5.13 -16.53 -12.46
CA ILE A 390 -4.90 -16.23 -13.87
C ILE A 390 -4.18 -17.39 -14.53
N MET A 391 -3.07 -17.88 -13.99
CA MET A 391 -2.30 -19.01 -14.53
C MET A 391 -3.13 -20.30 -14.57
N ASN A 392 -3.95 -20.57 -13.56
CA ASN A 392 -4.87 -21.71 -13.57
C ASN A 392 -5.96 -21.53 -14.64
N MET A 393 -6.49 -20.32 -14.82
CA MET A 393 -7.45 -20.02 -15.89
C MET A 393 -6.80 -20.14 -17.26
N THR A 394 -5.59 -19.61 -17.48
CA THR A 394 -4.82 -19.76 -18.71
C THR A 394 -4.60 -21.24 -19.03
N LYS A 395 -4.21 -22.04 -18.04
CA LYS A 395 -4.06 -23.49 -18.23
C LYS A 395 -5.38 -24.19 -18.60
N ILE A 396 -6.50 -23.82 -17.96
CA ILE A 396 -7.82 -24.35 -18.32
C ILE A 396 -8.17 -23.98 -19.76
N VAL A 397 -7.88 -22.74 -20.19
CA VAL A 397 -8.10 -22.28 -21.55
C VAL A 397 -7.21 -23.05 -22.53
N GLU A 398 -5.93 -23.24 -22.22
CA GLU A 398 -4.99 -24.03 -23.04
C GLU A 398 -5.42 -25.49 -23.17
N ASP A 399 -5.83 -26.13 -22.06
CA ASP A 399 -6.33 -27.51 -22.07
C ASP A 399 -7.62 -27.62 -22.91
N GLN A 400 -8.53 -26.65 -22.81
CA GLN A 400 -9.75 -26.60 -23.63
C GLN A 400 -9.47 -26.35 -25.12
N LEU A 401 -8.51 -25.48 -25.44
CA LEU A 401 -8.05 -25.23 -26.81
C LEU A 401 -7.40 -26.47 -27.40
N ARG A 402 -6.62 -27.21 -26.63
CA ARG A 402 -6.03 -28.48 -27.08
C ARG A 402 -7.10 -29.53 -27.40
N VAL A 403 -8.09 -29.71 -26.52
CA VAL A 403 -9.24 -30.61 -26.82
C VAL A 403 -9.98 -30.16 -28.08
N PHE A 404 -10.09 -28.84 -28.29
CA PHE A 404 -10.70 -28.28 -29.49
C PHE A 404 -9.86 -28.58 -30.75
N GLU A 405 -8.55 -28.32 -30.74
CA GLU A 405 -7.62 -28.62 -31.83
C GLU A 405 -7.65 -30.11 -32.19
N ASP A 406 -7.57 -31.00 -31.19
CA ASP A 406 -7.67 -32.45 -31.38
C ASP A 406 -9.01 -32.84 -32.04
N SER A 407 -10.12 -32.21 -31.63
CA SER A 407 -11.45 -32.48 -32.19
C SER A 407 -11.67 -31.96 -33.62
N VAL A 408 -10.96 -30.90 -34.01
CA VAL A 408 -10.98 -30.32 -35.36
C VAL A 408 -10.11 -31.15 -36.30
N ILE A 409 -8.93 -31.58 -35.83
CA ILE A 409 -8.02 -32.45 -36.59
C ILE A 409 -8.68 -33.79 -36.90
N ASP A 410 -9.51 -34.31 -35.98
CA ASP A 410 -10.24 -35.56 -36.17
C ASP A 410 -11.51 -35.43 -37.05
N ASN A 411 -11.85 -34.26 -37.60
CA ASN A 411 -13.00 -34.04 -38.50
C ASN A 411 -14.37 -34.51 -37.93
N GLN A 412 -14.54 -34.60 -36.61
CA GLN A 412 -15.70 -35.27 -36.00
C GLN A 412 -16.80 -34.37 -35.40
N LEU A 413 -16.78 -33.04 -35.60
CA LEU A 413 -17.82 -32.19 -35.01
C LEU A 413 -18.66 -31.42 -36.06
N PRO A 414 -19.97 -31.74 -36.20
CA PRO A 414 -20.89 -30.93 -36.99
C PRO A 414 -21.10 -29.57 -36.31
N GLY A 415 -21.15 -28.50 -37.11
CA GLY A 415 -21.04 -27.09 -36.71
C GLY A 415 -21.91 -26.61 -35.53
N GLN A 416 -23.00 -27.30 -35.18
CA GLN A 416 -23.84 -26.95 -34.04
C GLN A 416 -23.18 -27.19 -32.66
N LYS A 417 -22.23 -28.13 -32.54
CA LYS A 417 -21.49 -28.33 -31.29
C LYS A 417 -20.43 -27.25 -31.08
N HIS A 418 -19.94 -26.64 -32.16
CA HIS A 418 -18.93 -25.60 -32.13
C HIS A 418 -19.48 -24.26 -31.60
N GLU A 419 -20.67 -23.86 -32.05
CA GLU A 419 -21.35 -22.66 -31.55
C GLU A 419 -21.71 -22.77 -30.06
N LYS A 420 -22.18 -23.96 -29.62
CA LYS A 420 -22.52 -24.20 -28.20
C LYS A 420 -21.28 -24.17 -27.30
N PHE A 421 -20.13 -24.61 -27.81
CA PHE A 421 -18.86 -24.49 -27.11
C PHE A 421 -18.43 -23.03 -26.96
N LEU A 422 -18.41 -22.26 -28.05
CA LEU A 422 -18.06 -20.84 -28.04
C LEU A 422 -19.00 -20.02 -27.15
N SER A 423 -20.30 -20.32 -27.15
CA SER A 423 -21.25 -19.63 -26.27
C SER A 423 -21.04 -19.95 -24.79
N THR A 424 -20.68 -21.20 -24.47
CA THR A 424 -20.41 -21.63 -23.08
C THR A 424 -19.10 -21.04 -22.58
N PHE A 425 -18.06 -21.00 -23.42
CA PHE A 425 -16.79 -20.34 -23.12
C PHE A 425 -17.00 -18.84 -22.89
N ALA A 426 -17.72 -18.16 -23.78
CA ALA A 426 -18.01 -16.73 -23.65
C ALA A 426 -18.87 -16.40 -22.41
N SER A 427 -19.82 -17.27 -22.03
CA SER A 427 -20.58 -17.16 -20.77
C SER A 427 -19.66 -17.34 -19.56
N THR A 428 -18.83 -18.37 -19.55
CA THR A 428 -17.93 -18.66 -18.41
C THR A 428 -16.94 -17.51 -18.16
N VAL A 429 -16.39 -16.94 -19.22
CA VAL A 429 -15.51 -15.75 -19.15
C VAL A 429 -16.28 -14.54 -18.61
N ARG A 430 -17.51 -14.32 -19.06
CA ARG A 430 -18.37 -13.20 -18.64
C ARG A 430 -18.82 -13.31 -17.18
N ASP A 431 -19.18 -14.51 -16.73
CA ASP A 431 -19.71 -14.79 -15.40
C ASP A 431 -18.62 -14.81 -14.32
N SER A 432 -17.34 -14.97 -14.71
CA SER A 432 -16.19 -14.90 -13.80
C SER A 432 -15.88 -13.47 -13.29
N GLY A 433 -16.55 -12.43 -13.81
CA GLY A 433 -16.52 -11.08 -13.24
C GLY A 433 -15.23 -10.27 -13.46
N VAL A 434 -14.32 -10.74 -14.30
CA VAL A 434 -12.99 -10.13 -14.47
C VAL A 434 -13.01 -9.04 -15.56
N LYS A 435 -13.45 -7.83 -15.21
CA LYS A 435 -13.42 -6.67 -16.12
C LYS A 435 -12.01 -6.11 -16.39
N GLY A 436 -10.97 -6.58 -15.69
CA GLY A 436 -9.58 -6.09 -15.81
C GLY A 436 -8.59 -7.01 -16.54
N ALA A 437 -8.66 -8.33 -16.35
CA ALA A 437 -7.70 -9.26 -16.96
C ALA A 437 -7.84 -9.43 -18.47
N ILE A 438 -8.97 -9.01 -19.05
CA ILE A 438 -9.17 -9.02 -20.51
C ILE A 438 -8.07 -8.16 -21.17
N SER A 439 -7.63 -7.03 -20.59
CA SER A 439 -6.60 -6.20 -21.25
C SER A 439 -5.21 -6.82 -21.29
N ASP A 440 -4.91 -7.79 -20.41
CA ASP A 440 -3.59 -8.44 -20.36
C ASP A 440 -3.59 -9.81 -21.02
N VAL A 441 -4.74 -10.51 -21.06
CA VAL A 441 -4.91 -11.73 -21.86
C VAL A 441 -5.05 -11.40 -23.35
N VAL A 442 -5.65 -10.26 -23.71
CA VAL A 442 -5.78 -9.79 -25.11
C VAL A 442 -4.45 -9.32 -25.72
N LYS A 443 -3.42 -9.07 -24.90
CA LYS A 443 -2.06 -8.77 -25.39
C LYS A 443 -1.27 -10.00 -25.83
N HIS A 444 -1.84 -11.20 -25.72
CA HIS A 444 -1.21 -12.40 -26.26
C HIS A 444 -1.52 -12.48 -27.76
N ASP A 445 -0.52 -12.27 -28.62
CA ASP A 445 -0.68 -12.04 -30.07
C ASP A 445 -1.62 -13.03 -30.78
N LYS A 446 -1.56 -14.33 -30.40
CA LYS A 446 -2.45 -15.38 -30.94
C LYS A 446 -3.94 -15.20 -30.60
N VAL A 447 -4.27 -14.73 -29.40
CA VAL A 447 -5.66 -14.48 -28.99
C VAL A 447 -6.22 -13.29 -29.77
N HIS A 448 -5.37 -12.28 -30.01
CA HIS A 448 -5.75 -11.10 -30.77
C HIS A 448 -5.97 -11.43 -32.27
N GLU A 449 -5.16 -12.33 -32.85
CA GLU A 449 -5.37 -12.85 -34.21
C GLU A 449 -6.67 -13.65 -34.34
N ILE A 450 -6.97 -14.55 -33.39
CA ILE A 450 -8.20 -15.36 -33.40
C ILE A 450 -9.45 -14.47 -33.29
N ILE A 451 -9.44 -13.48 -32.39
CA ILE A 451 -10.55 -12.52 -32.25
C ILE A 451 -10.71 -11.69 -33.54
N LYS A 452 -9.60 -11.26 -34.14
CA LYS A 452 -9.62 -10.47 -35.38
C LYS A 452 -10.10 -11.27 -36.59
N GLU A 453 -9.68 -12.53 -36.73
CA GLU A 453 -10.20 -13.43 -37.77
C GLU A 453 -11.69 -13.69 -37.58
N HIS A 454 -12.16 -13.84 -36.34
CA HIS A 454 -13.58 -14.04 -36.06
C HIS A 454 -14.41 -12.79 -36.37
N ASP A 455 -13.95 -11.60 -36.00
CA ASP A 455 -14.62 -10.32 -36.31
C ASP A 455 -14.64 -10.03 -37.82
N ASP A 456 -13.56 -10.36 -38.54
CA ASP A 456 -13.49 -10.22 -39.99
C ASP A 456 -14.40 -11.23 -40.71
N THR A 457 -14.61 -12.42 -40.12
CA THR A 457 -15.55 -13.43 -40.62
C THR A 457 -17.00 -12.97 -40.41
N ILE A 458 -17.35 -12.44 -39.23
CA ILE A 458 -18.68 -11.86 -38.96
C ILE A 458 -18.98 -10.68 -39.90
N LYS A 459 -18.02 -9.78 -40.13
CA LYS A 459 -18.18 -8.66 -41.06
C LYS A 459 -18.34 -9.11 -42.52
N ARG A 460 -17.67 -10.19 -42.92
CA ARG A 460 -17.86 -10.79 -44.26
C ARG A 460 -19.25 -11.36 -44.42
N ASP A 461 -19.78 -12.05 -43.42
CA ASP A 461 -21.13 -12.61 -43.43
C ASP A 461 -22.22 -11.52 -43.41
N ASP A 462 -22.08 -10.46 -42.61
CA ASP A 462 -23.02 -9.33 -42.61
C ASP A 462 -23.04 -8.59 -43.97
N SER A 463 -21.88 -8.48 -44.64
CA SER A 463 -21.79 -7.90 -45.99
C SER A 463 -22.46 -8.79 -47.07
N PHE A 464 -22.49 -10.11 -46.85
CA PHE A 464 -23.15 -11.08 -47.72
C PHE A 464 -24.66 -11.07 -47.50
N VAL A 465 -25.12 -10.92 -46.25
CA VAL A 465 -26.54 -10.78 -45.89
C VAL A 465 -27.12 -9.48 -46.44
N GLN A 466 -26.42 -8.34 -46.35
CA GLN A 466 -26.87 -7.07 -46.92
C GLN A 466 -26.95 -7.09 -48.45
N LYS A 467 -26.00 -7.74 -49.14
CA LYS A 467 -26.07 -7.92 -50.61
C LYS A 467 -27.20 -8.85 -51.03
N SER A 468 -27.51 -9.87 -50.23
CA SER A 468 -28.65 -10.76 -50.50
C SER A 468 -30.02 -10.05 -50.34
N GLN A 469 -30.13 -9.11 -49.38
CA GLN A 469 -31.35 -8.34 -49.13
C GLN A 469 -31.59 -7.25 -50.20
N GLN A 470 -30.54 -6.63 -50.75
CA GLN A 470 -30.69 -5.70 -51.89
C GLN A 470 -31.12 -6.41 -53.19
N SER A 471 -30.76 -7.69 -53.38
CA SER A 471 -31.20 -8.46 -54.57
C SER A 471 -32.67 -8.91 -54.51
N ARG A 472 -33.28 -8.96 -53.32
CA ARG A 472 -34.67 -9.42 -53.12
C ARG A 472 -35.74 -8.33 -53.28
N ASN A 473 -35.35 -7.06 -53.35
CA ASN A 473 -36.28 -5.93 -53.47
C ASN A 473 -36.52 -5.44 -54.92
N ASN A 474 -36.01 -6.16 -55.94
CA ASN A 474 -36.21 -5.84 -57.37
C ASN A 474 -37.00 -6.94 -58.12
N ILE A 475 -38.19 -7.29 -57.63
CA ILE A 475 -39.16 -8.09 -58.40
C ILE A 475 -40.34 -7.17 -58.79
N PRO A 476 -40.64 -6.97 -60.09
CA PRO A 476 -41.72 -6.09 -60.52
C PRO A 476 -43.08 -6.77 -60.34
N HIS A 477 -43.99 -6.13 -59.60
CA HIS A 477 -45.40 -6.53 -59.55
C HIS A 477 -46.10 -6.22 -60.88
N GLY A 478 -46.27 -7.26 -61.71
CA GLY A 478 -47.25 -7.29 -62.80
C GLY A 478 -48.65 -7.59 -62.26
N ARG A 479 -49.64 -6.84 -62.75
CA ARG A 479 -51.08 -6.95 -62.42
C ARG A 479 -51.69 -8.29 -62.89
N VAL A 480 -52.65 -8.78 -62.11
CA VAL A 480 -54.00 -9.14 -62.58
C VAL A 480 -54.99 -8.34 -61.75
#